data_AF-A0A660XXC0-F1
#
_entry.id   AF-A0A660XXC0-F1
#
_cell.length_a   1.000
_cell.length_b   1.000
_cell.length_c   1.000
_cell.angle_alpha   90.00
_cell.angle_beta   90.00
_cell.angle_gamma   90.00
#
_symmetry.space_group_name_H-M   'P 1'
#
loop_
_entity.id
_entity.type
_entity.pdbx_description
1 polymer ?
#
loop_
_entity_poly.entity_id
_entity_poly.type
_entity_poly.pdbx_seq_one_letter_code
_entity_poly.pdbx_strand_id
1 'polypeptide(L)'
;YFILIGAIAGATNVIPYFGPLIGFLSATLVALLTGGSGTLVLEAAAVALIVQQIDNLLVQPMVMARSVALHPLVVMFAVLAGGSLMGVVGMVLAVPVVGVLKVTAQTLLEGIRTYMAARELRR
;
A
#
# COMPACT_ATOMS: atom_id res chain seq x y z
N TYR A 1 11.04 -8.81 -22.30
CA TYR A 1 11.30 -8.42 -20.89
C TYR A 1 10.05 -7.92 -20.14
N PHE A 2 9.00 -7.45 -20.83
CA PHE A 2 7.77 -6.94 -20.19
C PHE A 2 7.04 -7.95 -19.27
N ILE A 3 6.95 -9.24 -19.65
CA ILE A 3 6.31 -10.28 -18.82
C ILE A 3 7.03 -10.43 -17.48
N LEU A 4 8.37 -10.45 -17.50
CA LEU A 4 9.18 -10.60 -16.29
C LEU A 4 9.02 -9.38 -15.36
N ILE A 5 9.05 -8.17 -15.91
CA ILE A 5 8.84 -6.94 -15.14
C ILE A 5 7.43 -6.93 -14.55
N GLY A 6 6.42 -7.30 -15.33
CA GLY A 6 5.03 -7.41 -14.87
C GLY A 6 4.88 -8.45 -13.75
N ALA A 7 5.56 -9.59 -13.85
CA ALA A 7 5.56 -10.62 -12.82
C ALA A 7 6.23 -10.14 -11.52
N ILE A 8 7.37 -9.46 -11.60
CA ILE A 8 8.05 -8.87 -10.44
C ILE A 8 7.18 -7.80 -9.79
N ALA A 9 6.62 -6.88 -10.60
CA ALA A 9 5.74 -5.83 -10.12
C ALA A 9 4.50 -6.42 -9.43
N GLY A 10 3.86 -7.42 -10.03
CA GLY A 10 2.71 -8.12 -9.45
C GLY A 10 3.06 -8.85 -8.14
N ALA A 11 4.16 -9.60 -8.12
CA ALA A 11 4.59 -10.33 -6.93
C ALA A 11 4.94 -9.39 -5.76
N THR A 12 5.56 -8.25 -6.05
CA THR A 12 5.95 -7.27 -5.03
C THR A 12 4.81 -6.38 -4.58
N ASN A 13 3.70 -6.30 -5.34
CA ASN A 13 2.49 -5.53 -4.98
C ASN A 13 1.75 -6.06 -3.74
N VAL A 14 2.18 -7.20 -3.20
CA VAL A 14 1.75 -7.65 -1.87
C VAL A 14 2.14 -6.64 -0.78
N ILE A 15 3.24 -5.89 -0.97
CA ILE A 15 3.66 -4.84 -0.04
C ILE A 15 3.22 -3.49 -0.60
N PRO A 16 2.24 -2.81 0.03
CA PRO A 16 1.78 -1.50 -0.40
C PRO A 16 2.93 -0.50 -0.51
N TYR A 17 2.89 0.35 -1.54
CA TYR A 17 3.91 1.36 -1.88
C TYR A 17 5.27 0.80 -2.32
N PHE A 18 5.75 -0.29 -1.71
CA PHE A 18 7.01 -0.93 -2.10
C PHE A 18 6.89 -1.72 -3.40
N GLY A 19 5.79 -2.44 -3.61
CA GLY A 19 5.59 -3.20 -4.85
C GLY A 19 5.59 -2.33 -6.11
N PRO A 20 4.75 -1.28 -6.17
CA PRO A 20 4.79 -0.32 -7.27
C PRO A 20 6.17 0.31 -7.46
N LEU A 21 6.84 0.70 -6.37
CA LEU A 21 8.21 1.25 -6.42
C LEU A 21 9.21 0.26 -7.04
N ILE A 22 9.19 -1.01 -6.63
CA ILE A 22 10.09 -2.05 -7.18
C ILE A 22 9.75 -2.32 -8.65
N GLY A 23 8.47 -2.37 -9.00
CA GLY A 23 8.00 -2.50 -10.39
C GLY A 23 8.48 -1.34 -11.27
N PHE A 24 8.35 -0.10 -10.79
CA PHE A 24 8.83 1.10 -11.46
C PHE A 24 10.35 1.10 -11.65
N LEU A 25 11.10 0.77 -10.58
CA LEU A 25 12.56 0.70 -10.63
C LEU A 25 13.06 -0.37 -11.60
N SER A 26 12.48 -1.57 -11.54
CA SER A 26 12.83 -2.67 -12.45
C SER A 26 12.47 -2.35 -13.90
N ALA A 27 11.32 -1.72 -14.16
CA ALA A 27 10.94 -1.25 -15.49
C ALA A 27 11.93 -0.20 -16.04
N THR A 28 12.24 0.81 -15.22
CA THR A 28 13.15 1.91 -15.59
C THR A 28 14.57 1.41 -15.82
N LEU A 29 15.07 0.52 -14.95
CA LEU A 29 16.41 -0.05 -15.09
C LEU A 29 16.54 -0.87 -16.39
N VAL A 30 15.55 -1.70 -16.71
CA VAL A 30 15.57 -2.47 -17.97
C VAL A 30 15.51 -1.54 -19.17
N ALA A 31 14.69 -0.49 -19.14
CA ALA A 31 14.63 0.51 -20.21
C ALA A 31 15.98 1.21 -20.45
N LEU A 32 16.70 1.56 -19.37
CA LEU A 32 18.04 2.15 -19.45
C LEU A 32 19.08 1.17 -20.02
N LEU A 33 19.08 -0.08 -19.55
CA LEU A 33 20.07 -1.07 -19.92
C LEU A 33 19.88 -1.63 -21.34
N THR A 34 18.65 -1.62 -21.85
CA THR A 34 18.34 -2.08 -23.21
C THR A 34 18.64 -1.04 -24.29
N GLY A 35 19.08 0.17 -23.92
CA GLY A 35 19.74 1.10 -24.83
C GLY A 35 18.88 1.62 -25.98
N GLY A 36 17.57 1.77 -25.77
CA GLY A 36 16.72 2.49 -26.72
C GLY A 36 17.26 3.90 -26.98
N SER A 37 16.94 4.49 -28.13
CA SER A 37 17.24 5.91 -28.39
C SER A 37 16.80 6.77 -27.20
N GLY A 38 17.48 7.89 -26.92
CA GLY A 38 17.15 8.73 -25.76
C GLY A 38 15.66 9.13 -25.70
N THR A 39 15.00 9.20 -26.85
CA THR A 39 13.54 9.39 -27.01
C THR A 39 12.71 8.23 -26.42
N LEU A 40 13.06 6.97 -26.70
CA LEU A 40 12.34 5.79 -26.18
C LEU A 40 12.46 5.66 -24.66
N VAL A 41 13.61 6.03 -24.10
CA VAL A 41 13.82 6.06 -22.64
C VAL A 41 12.92 7.13 -22.00
N LEU A 42 12.82 8.30 -22.63
CA LEU A 42 11.98 9.40 -22.14
C LEU A 42 10.49 9.04 -22.17
N GLU A 43 10.04 8.42 -23.27
CA GLU A 43 8.65 7.95 -23.42
C GLU A 43 8.30 6.87 -22.40
N ALA A 44 9.20 5.90 -22.19
CA ALA A 44 9.01 4.85 -21.18
C ALA A 44 8.94 5.43 -19.76
N ALA A 45 9.84 6.36 -19.42
CA ALA A 45 9.83 7.04 -18.13
C ALA A 45 8.56 7.86 -17.91
N ALA A 46 8.08 8.57 -18.95
CA ALA A 46 6.84 9.35 -18.89
C ALA A 46 5.62 8.45 -18.62
N VAL A 47 5.48 7.34 -19.35
CA VAL A 47 4.40 6.37 -19.12
C VAL A 47 4.49 5.77 -17.71
N ALA A 48 5.69 5.36 -17.28
CA ALA A 48 5.90 4.79 -15.96
C ALA A 48 5.53 5.79 -14.85
N LEU A 49 5.88 7.08 -15.01
CA LEU A 49 5.47 8.15 -14.10
C LEU A 49 3.95 8.30 -14.06
N ILE A 50 3.28 8.37 -15.21
CA ILE A 50 1.81 8.50 -15.28
C ILE A 50 1.14 7.32 -14.57
N VAL A 51 1.56 6.09 -14.87
CA VAL A 51 1.04 4.89 -14.22
C VAL A 51 1.28 4.95 -12.71
N GLN A 52 2.47 5.37 -12.28
CA GLN A 52 2.81 5.46 -10.86
C GLN A 52 1.98 6.51 -10.13
N GLN A 53 1.67 7.64 -10.78
CA GLN A 53 0.80 8.68 -10.24
C GLN A 53 -0.64 8.20 -10.11
N ILE A 54 -1.16 7.51 -11.13
CA ILE A 54 -2.50 6.89 -11.07
C ILE A 54 -2.57 5.89 -9.92
N ASP A 55 -1.55 5.05 -9.78
CA ASP A 55 -1.51 4.05 -8.72
C ASP A 55 -1.47 4.68 -7.32
N ASN A 56 -0.61 5.68 -7.11
CA ASN A 56 -0.44 6.34 -5.81
C ASN A 56 -1.62 7.24 -5.42
N LEU A 57 -2.25 7.92 -6.38
CA LEU A 57 -3.28 8.93 -6.11
C LEU A 57 -4.71 8.38 -6.20
N LEU A 58 -4.93 7.35 -7.01
CA LEU A 58 -6.28 6.80 -7.25
C LEU A 58 -6.37 5.36 -6.76
N VAL A 59 -5.53 4.46 -7.29
CA VAL A 59 -5.68 3.02 -7.03
C VAL A 59 -5.45 2.70 -5.56
N GLN A 60 -4.32 3.11 -4.99
CA GLN A 60 -3.99 2.83 -3.60
C GLN A 60 -5.00 3.42 -2.61
N PRO A 61 -5.39 4.71 -2.69
CA PRO A 61 -6.42 5.24 -1.81
C PRO A 61 -7.76 4.51 -1.93
N MET A 62 -8.17 4.18 -3.16
CA MET A 62 -9.42 3.44 -3.37
C MET A 62 -9.36 2.03 -2.79
N VAL A 63 -8.25 1.31 -2.98
CA VAL A 63 -8.05 -0.05 -2.45
C VAL A 63 -7.99 -0.02 -0.93
N MET A 64 -7.15 0.83 -0.34
CA MET A 64 -6.96 0.88 1.11
C MET A 64 -8.21 1.36 1.85
N ALA A 65 -8.92 2.36 1.29
CA ALA A 65 -10.16 2.87 1.88
C ALA A 65 -11.34 1.90 1.73
N ARG A 66 -11.47 1.17 0.61
CA ARG A 66 -12.58 0.22 0.41
C ARG A 66 -12.35 -1.12 1.10
N SER A 67 -11.14 -1.66 1.03
CA SER A 67 -10.85 -3.02 1.50
C SER A 67 -10.62 -3.09 3.01
N VAL A 68 -9.97 -2.08 3.59
CA VAL A 68 -9.56 -2.09 5.01
C VAL A 68 -10.04 -0.86 5.78
N ALA A 69 -10.67 0.10 5.08
CA ALA A 69 -11.06 1.40 5.61
C ALA A 69 -9.91 2.11 6.35
N LEU A 70 -8.67 1.89 5.89
CA LEU A 70 -7.48 2.53 6.45
C LEU A 70 -7.11 3.74 5.61
N HIS A 71 -6.70 4.81 6.29
CA HIS A 71 -6.15 5.97 5.59
C HIS A 71 -4.81 5.57 4.94
N PRO A 72 -4.54 5.96 3.67
CA PRO A 72 -3.32 5.59 2.94
C PRO A 72 -2.03 5.87 3.73
N LEU A 73 -1.96 7.03 4.40
CA LEU A 73 -0.81 7.38 5.26
C LEU A 73 -0.59 6.38 6.42
N VAL A 74 -1.67 5.87 7.02
CA VAL A 74 -1.56 4.88 8.11
C VAL A 74 -0.96 3.58 7.57
N VAL A 75 -1.37 3.16 6.37
CA VAL A 75 -0.79 2.00 5.69
C VAL A 75 0.70 2.21 5.43
N MET A 76 1.09 3.38 4.92
CA MET A 76 2.49 3.70 4.64
C MET A 76 3.34 3.63 5.92
N PHE A 77 2.91 4.27 7.01
CA PHE A 77 3.64 4.19 8.29
C PHE A 77 3.66 2.79 8.87
N ALA A 78 2.56 2.04 8.75
CA ALA A 78 2.50 0.65 9.21
C ALA A 78 3.50 -0.24 8.46
N VAL A 79 3.61 -0.08 7.14
CA VAL A 79 4.57 -0.83 6.32
C VAL A 79 6.01 -0.47 6.70
N LEU A 80 6.32 0.82 6.89
CA LEU A 80 7.66 1.25 7.33
C LEU A 80 8.01 0.73 8.73
N ALA A 81 7.06 0.78 9.67
CA ALA A 81 7.22 0.23 11.00
C ALA A 81 7.41 -1.30 10.98
N GLY A 82 6.57 -2.02 10.24
CA GLY A 82 6.70 -3.46 10.04
C GLY A 82 8.04 -3.86 9.41
N GLY A 83 8.48 -3.09 8.41
CA GLY A 83 9.80 -3.22 7.79
C GLY A 83 10.95 -3.04 8.77
N SER A 84 10.82 -2.09 9.70
CA SER A 84 11.85 -1.82 10.70
C SER A 84 11.88 -2.89 11.81
N LEU A 85 10.75 -3.51 12.13
CA LEU A 85 10.63 -4.50 13.20
C LEU A 85 10.99 -5.93 12.75
N MET A 86 10.49 -6.36 11.60
CA MET A 86 10.61 -7.75 11.13
C MET A 86 11.02 -7.85 9.65
N GLY A 87 11.53 -6.77 9.06
CA GLY A 87 11.91 -6.75 7.65
C GLY A 87 10.72 -6.97 6.72
N VAL A 88 10.97 -7.66 5.60
CA VAL A 88 9.96 -7.92 4.55
C VAL A 88 8.70 -8.59 5.11
N VAL A 89 8.86 -9.54 6.05
CA VAL A 89 7.72 -10.22 6.68
C VAL A 89 6.82 -9.23 7.41
N GLY A 90 7.41 -8.29 8.16
CA GLY A 90 6.65 -7.25 8.85
C GLY A 90 5.96 -6.28 7.91
N MET A 91 6.55 -5.97 6.74
CA MET A 91 5.92 -5.14 5.72
C MET A 91 4.65 -5.78 5.13
N VAL A 92 4.69 -7.09 4.87
CA VAL A 92 3.53 -7.85 4.36
C VAL A 92 2.41 -7.92 5.40
N LEU A 93 2.78 -8.15 6.67
CA LEU A 93 1.81 -8.27 7.77
C LEU A 93 1.28 -6.92 8.30
N ALA A 94 1.89 -5.81 7.91
CA ALA A 94 1.54 -4.48 8.43
C ALA A 94 0.04 -4.13 8.28
N VAL A 95 -0.50 -4.30 7.07
CA VAL A 95 -1.90 -3.95 6.77
C VAL A 95 -2.90 -4.81 7.56
N PRO A 96 -2.83 -6.16 7.54
CA PRO A 96 -3.79 -6.96 8.28
C PRO A 96 -3.69 -6.74 9.80
N VAL A 97 -2.48 -6.57 10.35
CA VAL A 97 -2.30 -6.29 11.78
C VAL A 97 -2.97 -4.97 12.17
N VAL A 98 -2.73 -3.90 11.39
CA VAL A 98 -3.35 -2.60 11.67
C VAL A 98 -4.87 -2.64 11.47
N GLY A 99 -5.36 -3.38 10.47
CA GLY A 99 -6.78 -3.62 10.27
C GLY A 99 -7.44 -4.27 11.48
N VAL A 100 -6.86 -5.35 12.01
CA VAL A 100 -7.36 -6.04 13.21
C VAL A 100 -7.35 -5.13 14.43
N LEU A 101 -6.25 -4.40 14.65
CA LEU A 101 -6.14 -3.46 15.77
C LEU A 101 -7.21 -2.37 15.69
N LYS A 102 -7.43 -1.80 14.50
CA LYS A 102 -8.45 -0.78 14.28
C LYS A 102 -9.85 -1.31 14.62
N VAL A 103 -10.23 -2.46 14.04
CA VAL A 103 -11.57 -3.04 14.27
C VAL A 103 -11.77 -3.35 15.75
N THR A 104 -10.77 -3.97 16.39
CA THR A 104 -10.82 -4.30 17.82
C THR A 104 -11.02 -3.03 18.67
N ALA A 105 -10.25 -1.97 18.41
CA ALA A 105 -10.39 -0.71 19.12
C ALA A 105 -11.77 -0.07 18.91
N GLN A 106 -12.30 -0.09 17.69
CA GLN A 106 -13.63 0.43 17.37
C GLN A 106 -14.72 -0.33 18.14
N THR A 107 -14.70 -1.66 18.08
CA THR A 107 -15.70 -2.50 18.76
C THR A 107 -15.66 -2.32 20.28
N LEU A 108 -14.47 -2.20 20.88
CA LEU A 108 -14.33 -1.94 22.32
C LEU A 108 -14.90 -0.58 22.73
N LEU A 109 -14.58 0.47 21.96
CA LEU A 109 -15.08 1.83 22.22
C LEU A 109 -16.60 1.91 22.09
N GLU A 110 -17.18 1.25 21.09
CA GLU A 110 -18.63 1.15 20.92
C GLU A 110 -19.28 0.40 22.09
N GLY A 111 -18.71 -0.72 22.52
CA GLY A 111 -19.22 -1.48 23.67
C GLY A 111 -19.23 -0.66 24.97
N ILE A 112 -18.15 0.09 25.24
CA ILE A 112 -18.05 0.95 26.42
C ILE A 112 -19.09 2.08 26.35
N ARG A 113 -19.25 2.73 25.19
CA ARG A 113 -20.25 3.80 25.00
C ARG A 113 -21.67 3.31 25.22
N THR A 114 -22.02 2.14 24.66
CA THR A 114 -23.35 1.54 24.84
C THR A 114 -23.61 1.19 26.31
N TYR A 115 -22.60 0.65 27.01
CA TYR A 115 -22.72 0.37 28.44
C TYR A 115 -22.95 1.63 29.28
N MET A 116 -22.22 2.72 29.00
CA MET A 116 -22.40 3.98 29.71
C MET A 116 -23.78 4.60 29.46
N ALA A 117 -24.25 4.61 28.22
CA ALA A 117 -25.59 5.12 27.88
C ALA A 117 -26.72 4.32 28.57
N ALA A 118 -26.58 2.99 28.64
CA ALA A 118 -27.53 2.13 29.35
C ALA A 118 -27.55 2.37 30.87
N ARG A 119 -26.42 2.78 31.45
CA ARG A 119 -26.30 3.10 32.88
C ARG A 119 -26.98 4.43 33.22
N GLU A 120 -26.91 5.43 32.34
CA GLU A 120 -27.57 6.73 32.54
C GLU A 120 -29.09 6.63 32.51
N LEU A 121 -29.67 5.80 31.64
CA LEU A 121 -31.13 5.58 31.54
C LEU A 121 -31.74 4.85 32.75
N ARG A 122 -30.92 4.21 33.59
CA ARG A 122 -31.37 3.51 34.81
C ARG A 122 -31.31 4.39 36.06
N ARG A 123 -30.86 5.64 35.96
CA ARG A 123 -30.93 6.65 37.01
C ARG A 123 -32.10 7.60 36.75
#